data_AF-I3CJ38-F1
#
_entry.id   AF-I3CJ38-F1
#
_cell.length_a   1.000
_cell.length_b   1.000
_cell.length_c   1.000
_cell.angle_alpha   90.00
_cell.angle_beta   90.00
_cell.angle_gamma   90.00
#
_symmetry.space_group_name_H-M   'P 1'
#
loop_
_entity.id
_entity.type
_entity.pdbx_description
1 polymer ?
#
loop_
_entity_poly.entity_id
_entity_poly.type
_entity_poly.pdbx_seq_one_letter_code
_entity_poly.pdbx_strand_id
1 'polypeptide(L)'
;MLKVGIIAEGTTDQAVLINILKGALNVQREDIVLIRPELKFDKTDFANLRQLGGWESVKRDCEDGEAIRIFFESELVDEQRILIIQVDTAELQHTHDKTNTITYCQTLRDEVINTIKTWLSFSCERFYYAVCIEEMDAWILPLYQARDSVKSAKPKEKLCAVLKGKYREDDKCYKEISNDFRKLKNLQACYPHNESLHLFIESLQALPANE
;
A
#
# COMPACT_ATOMS: atom_id res chain seq x y z
N MET A 1 -3.27 -22.05 -4.18
CA MET A 1 -2.19 -21.05 -4.41
C MET A 1 -2.75 -19.65 -4.18
N LEU A 2 -2.00 -18.73 -3.58
CA LEU A 2 -2.49 -17.36 -3.32
C LEU A 2 -2.19 -16.43 -4.49
N LYS A 3 -3.20 -15.70 -4.99
CA LYS A 3 -3.05 -14.55 -5.89
C LYS A 3 -3.43 -13.26 -5.20
N VAL A 4 -2.65 -12.21 -5.48
CA VAL A 4 -2.82 -10.89 -4.84
C VAL A 4 -3.05 -9.84 -5.92
N GLY A 5 -4.23 -9.23 -5.93
CA GLY A 5 -4.52 -8.03 -6.69
C GLY A 5 -4.01 -6.79 -5.96
N ILE A 6 -3.53 -5.78 -6.68
CA ILE A 6 -3.16 -4.47 -6.12
C ILE A 6 -3.85 -3.35 -6.89
N ILE A 7 -4.56 -2.50 -6.15
CA ILE A 7 -4.97 -1.15 -6.55
C ILE A 7 -4.21 -0.18 -5.64
N ALA A 8 -3.54 0.79 -6.24
CA ALA A 8 -2.67 1.74 -5.55
C ALA A 8 -2.71 3.10 -6.27
N GLU A 9 -2.32 4.16 -5.56
CA GLU A 9 -2.28 5.52 -6.09
C GLU A 9 -1.26 5.65 -7.23
N GLY A 10 -0.03 5.19 -7.00
CA GLY A 10 1.08 5.31 -7.94
C GLY A 10 1.89 4.04 -8.15
N THR A 11 2.82 4.10 -9.13
CA THR A 11 3.74 2.99 -9.45
C THR A 11 4.81 2.79 -8.37
N THR A 12 5.20 3.85 -7.67
CA THR A 12 6.08 3.81 -6.50
C THR A 12 5.49 2.95 -5.40
N ASP A 13 4.19 3.09 -5.13
CA ASP A 13 3.47 2.35 -4.09
C ASP A 13 3.37 0.87 -4.45
N GLN A 14 3.02 0.58 -5.71
CA GLN A 14 3.00 -0.79 -6.24
C GLN A 14 4.37 -1.47 -6.07
N ALA A 15 5.47 -0.75 -6.35
CA ALA A 15 6.81 -1.28 -6.23
C ALA A 15 7.16 -1.70 -4.79
N VAL A 16 6.76 -0.88 -3.80
CA VAL A 16 6.96 -1.18 -2.38
C VAL A 16 6.06 -2.32 -1.92
N LEU A 17 4.77 -2.29 -2.26
CA LEU A 17 3.82 -3.35 -1.90
C LEU A 17 4.25 -4.70 -2.45
N ILE A 18 4.79 -4.78 -3.66
CA ILE A 18 5.34 -6.04 -4.21
C ILE A 18 6.45 -6.60 -3.30
N ASN A 19 7.34 -5.75 -2.78
CA ASN A 19 8.39 -6.20 -1.87
C ASN A 19 7.83 -6.60 -0.50
N ILE A 20 6.86 -5.85 0.02
CA ILE A 20 6.17 -6.17 1.28
C ILE A 20 5.47 -7.53 1.17
N LEU A 21 4.66 -7.75 0.13
CA LEU A 21 3.89 -8.99 -0.05
C LEU A 21 4.79 -10.21 -0.19
N LYS A 22 5.94 -10.07 -0.86
CA LYS A 22 6.98 -11.12 -0.89
C LYS A 22 7.47 -11.50 0.50
N GLY A 23 7.69 -10.50 1.37
CA GLY A 23 8.14 -10.75 2.74
C GLY A 23 7.05 -11.26 3.66
N ALA A 24 5.85 -10.69 3.58
CA ALA A 24 4.74 -10.97 4.48
C ALA A 24 4.02 -12.29 4.17
N LEU A 25 3.83 -12.60 2.88
CA LEU A 25 3.01 -13.71 2.40
C LEU A 25 3.80 -14.77 1.63
N ASN A 26 5.11 -14.55 1.41
CA ASN A 26 5.97 -15.44 0.64
C ASN A 26 5.48 -15.69 -0.81
N VAL A 27 4.70 -14.76 -1.38
CA VAL A 27 4.23 -14.81 -2.77
C VAL A 27 5.32 -14.38 -3.74
N GLN A 28 5.28 -14.86 -4.98
CA GLN A 28 6.21 -14.44 -6.04
C GLN A 28 5.62 -13.32 -6.91
N ARG A 29 6.42 -12.77 -7.84
CA ARG A 29 5.95 -11.66 -8.68
C ARG A 29 4.79 -12.11 -9.58
N GLU A 30 4.81 -13.36 -10.00
CA GLU A 30 3.86 -14.04 -10.87
C GLU A 30 2.51 -14.27 -10.15
N ASP A 31 2.50 -14.15 -8.82
CA ASP A 31 1.31 -14.22 -7.99
C ASP A 31 0.62 -12.86 -7.80
N ILE A 32 1.25 -11.78 -8.25
CA ILE A 32 0.77 -10.42 -8.05
C ILE A 32 0.20 -9.85 -9.36
N VAL A 33 -1.06 -9.47 -9.33
CA VAL A 33 -1.76 -8.80 -10.42
C VAL A 33 -1.89 -7.32 -10.08
N LEU A 34 -1.36 -6.46 -10.94
CA LEU A 34 -1.57 -5.01 -10.84
C LEU A 34 -2.85 -4.70 -11.61
N ILE A 35 -3.91 -4.32 -10.90
CA ILE A 35 -5.24 -4.10 -11.47
C ILE A 35 -5.29 -2.81 -12.31
N ARG A 36 -4.35 -1.90 -12.06
CA ARG A 36 -4.12 -0.68 -12.85
C ARG A 36 -2.88 -0.80 -13.74
N PRO A 37 -2.91 -1.59 -14.83
CA PRO A 37 -1.75 -1.75 -15.71
C PRO A 37 -1.38 -0.46 -16.44
N GLU A 38 -2.30 0.49 -16.61
CA GLU A 38 -2.07 1.78 -17.26
C GLU A 38 -1.04 2.65 -16.53
N LEU A 39 -0.84 2.43 -15.23
CA LEU A 39 0.25 3.04 -14.48
C LEU A 39 1.64 2.55 -14.96
N LYS A 40 1.75 1.43 -15.69
CA LYS A 40 3.01 0.92 -16.23
C LYS A 40 3.50 1.64 -17.50
N PHE A 41 2.64 2.41 -18.18
CA PHE A 41 3.02 3.11 -19.40
C PHE A 41 3.45 4.54 -19.08
N ASP A 42 4.76 4.79 -19.00
CA ASP A 42 5.28 6.13 -18.76
C ASP A 42 5.31 6.96 -20.07
N LYS A 43 4.70 8.15 -19.98
CA LYS A 43 4.84 9.34 -20.86
C LYS A 43 4.69 9.12 -22.38
N THR A 44 3.47 9.11 -22.92
CA THR A 44 3.16 10.01 -24.06
C THR A 44 1.69 10.21 -24.46
N ASP A 45 0.70 9.38 -24.08
CA ASP A 45 -0.65 9.51 -24.69
C ASP A 45 -1.83 9.85 -23.77
N PHE A 46 -1.62 10.10 -22.46
CA PHE A 46 -2.75 10.36 -21.55
C PHE A 46 -2.61 11.65 -20.74
N ALA A 47 -2.65 12.79 -21.44
CA ALA A 47 -2.77 14.11 -20.82
C ALA A 47 -4.11 14.31 -20.08
N ASN A 48 -5.14 13.53 -20.41
CA ASN A 48 -6.50 13.68 -19.84
C ASN A 48 -6.78 12.78 -18.62
N LEU A 49 -6.02 11.69 -18.40
CA LEU A 49 -6.19 10.82 -17.21
C LEU A 49 -5.35 11.25 -16.01
N ARG A 50 -4.30 12.04 -16.21
CA ARG A 50 -3.44 12.63 -15.15
C ARG A 50 -4.14 13.70 -14.29
N GLN A 51 -5.41 14.02 -14.55
CA GLN A 51 -6.13 15.09 -13.83
C GLN A 51 -6.84 14.63 -12.56
N LEU A 52 -6.86 13.33 -12.26
CA LEU A 52 -7.33 12.85 -10.96
C LEU A 52 -6.14 12.67 -10.01
N GLY A 53 -6.30 13.12 -8.76
CA GLY A 53 -5.35 12.85 -7.69
C GLY A 53 -5.29 11.35 -7.35
N GLY A 54 -4.42 11.00 -6.40
CA GLY A 54 -4.18 9.62 -6.00
C GLY A 54 -5.47 8.94 -5.51
N TRP A 55 -6.20 9.61 -4.62
CA TRP A 55 -7.46 9.14 -4.06
C TRP A 55 -8.57 9.00 -5.09
N GLU A 56 -8.78 10.00 -5.96
CA GLU A 56 -9.85 9.95 -6.95
C GLU A 56 -9.65 8.82 -7.94
N SER A 57 -8.39 8.48 -8.23
CA SER A 57 -8.05 7.36 -9.08
C SER A 57 -8.42 6.02 -8.44
N VAL A 58 -7.98 5.78 -7.20
CA VAL A 58 -8.32 4.55 -6.46
C VAL A 58 -9.84 4.45 -6.25
N LYS A 59 -10.47 5.57 -5.89
CA LYS A 59 -11.93 5.66 -5.74
C LYS A 59 -12.65 5.25 -7.02
N ARG A 60 -12.24 5.80 -8.18
CA ARG A 60 -12.84 5.44 -9.48
C ARG A 60 -12.74 3.94 -9.74
N ASP A 61 -11.59 3.33 -9.50
CA ASP A 61 -11.40 1.90 -9.74
C ASP A 61 -12.27 1.03 -8.80
N CYS A 62 -12.44 1.48 -7.55
CA CYS A 62 -13.34 0.86 -6.59
C CYS A 62 -14.82 1.00 -6.98
N GLU A 63 -15.24 2.19 -7.45
CA GLU A 63 -16.62 2.48 -7.87
C GLU A 63 -17.00 1.77 -9.18
N ASP A 64 -16.08 1.73 -10.16
CA ASP A 64 -16.27 1.00 -11.41
C ASP A 64 -16.32 -0.51 -11.16
N GLY A 65 -15.41 -1.03 -10.34
CA GLY A 65 -15.43 -2.41 -9.82
C GLY A 65 -15.24 -3.51 -10.86
N GLU A 66 -15.23 -3.21 -12.17
CA GLU A 66 -15.16 -4.20 -13.23
C GLU A 66 -13.84 -4.97 -13.20
N ALA A 67 -12.73 -4.25 -13.06
CA ALA A 67 -11.41 -4.87 -12.99
C ALA A 67 -11.23 -5.72 -11.70
N ILE A 68 -11.85 -5.31 -10.60
CA ILE A 68 -11.93 -6.09 -9.35
C ILE A 68 -12.71 -7.38 -9.60
N ARG A 69 -13.89 -7.27 -10.22
CA ARG A 69 -14.76 -8.41 -10.55
C ARG A 69 -14.03 -9.42 -11.44
N ILE A 70 -13.42 -8.96 -12.54
CA ILE A 70 -12.61 -9.81 -13.44
C ILE A 70 -11.49 -10.52 -12.68
N PHE A 71 -10.81 -9.82 -11.77
CA PHE A 71 -9.74 -10.42 -10.96
C PHE A 71 -10.26 -11.59 -10.11
N PHE A 72 -11.44 -11.49 -9.51
CA PHE A 72 -12.03 -12.59 -8.73
C PHE A 72 -12.73 -13.66 -9.59
N GLU A 73 -13.30 -13.32 -10.73
CA GLU A 73 -13.94 -14.30 -11.64
C GLU A 73 -12.92 -15.24 -12.31
N SER A 74 -11.65 -14.82 -12.42
CA SER A 74 -10.56 -15.64 -12.97
C SER A 74 -9.98 -16.67 -11.99
N GLU A 75 -10.64 -16.90 -10.85
CA GLU A 75 -10.24 -17.87 -9.81
C GLU A 75 -10.26 -19.30 -10.37
N LEU A 76 -9.08 -19.95 -10.32
CA LEU A 76 -8.94 -21.36 -10.66
C LEU A 76 -9.29 -22.23 -9.44
N VAL A 77 -9.59 -23.51 -9.68
CA VAL A 77 -9.77 -24.50 -8.59
C VAL A 77 -8.52 -24.51 -7.70
N ASP A 78 -8.71 -24.48 -6.38
CA ASP A 78 -7.66 -24.43 -5.35
C ASP A 78 -6.80 -23.15 -5.34
N GLU A 79 -7.29 -22.06 -5.94
CA GLU A 79 -6.69 -20.73 -5.87
C GLU A 79 -7.43 -19.86 -4.85
N GLN A 80 -6.68 -19.19 -3.97
CA GLN A 80 -7.20 -18.17 -3.06
C GLN A 80 -6.82 -16.80 -3.64
N ARG A 81 -7.78 -15.88 -3.73
CA ARG A 81 -7.53 -14.52 -4.21
C ARG A 81 -7.78 -13.48 -3.13
N ILE A 82 -6.88 -12.50 -3.01
CA ILE A 82 -7.06 -11.33 -2.15
C ILE A 82 -6.78 -10.05 -2.92
N LEU A 83 -7.35 -8.94 -2.48
CA LEU A 83 -7.13 -7.62 -3.05
C LEU A 83 -6.52 -6.69 -2.02
N ILE A 84 -5.42 -6.03 -2.38
CA ILE A 84 -4.84 -4.92 -1.63
C ILE A 84 -5.30 -3.61 -2.25
N ILE A 85 -5.87 -2.72 -1.44
CA ILE A 85 -6.19 -1.34 -1.81
C ILE A 85 -5.27 -0.44 -0.99
N GLN A 86 -4.43 0.33 -1.68
CA GLN A 86 -3.52 1.28 -1.06
C GLN A 86 -3.98 2.71 -1.30
N VAL A 87 -3.88 3.50 -0.23
CA VAL A 87 -4.04 4.96 -0.23
C VAL A 87 -3.08 5.58 0.79
N ASP A 88 -2.71 6.83 0.54
CA ASP A 88 -1.90 7.67 1.43
C ASP A 88 -2.81 8.67 2.17
N THR A 89 -2.41 9.21 3.31
CA THR A 89 -3.25 10.15 4.08
C THR A 89 -2.70 11.58 4.12
N ALA A 90 -1.60 11.87 3.44
CA ALA A 90 -0.95 13.19 3.45
C ALA A 90 -1.87 14.30 2.94
N GLU A 91 -2.72 14.00 1.97
CA GLU A 91 -3.69 14.96 1.40
C GLU A 91 -5.00 15.06 2.20
N LEU A 92 -5.21 14.18 3.18
CA LEU A 92 -6.39 14.22 4.03
C LEU A 92 -6.25 15.28 5.11
N GLN A 93 -7.16 16.24 5.11
CA GLN A 93 -7.35 17.13 6.24
C GLN A 93 -7.94 16.34 7.40
N HIS A 94 -7.20 16.23 8.49
CA HIS A 94 -7.63 15.56 9.71
C HIS A 94 -7.15 16.34 10.94
N THR A 95 -7.89 16.24 12.04
CA THR A 95 -7.64 17.04 13.27
C THR A 95 -7.20 16.17 14.45
N HIS A 96 -6.92 14.89 14.21
CA HIS A 96 -6.57 13.95 15.27
C HIS A 96 -5.25 14.33 15.94
N ASP A 97 -5.19 14.09 17.25
CA ASP A 97 -4.00 14.34 18.04
C ASP A 97 -2.93 13.25 17.77
N LYS A 98 -1.73 13.68 17.38
CA LYS A 98 -0.57 12.82 17.12
C LYS A 98 0.23 12.47 18.38
N THR A 99 -0.16 12.94 19.57
CA THR A 99 0.56 12.65 20.83
C THR A 99 0.64 11.16 21.12
N ASN A 100 -0.47 10.44 20.96
CA ASN A 100 -0.52 8.99 21.00
C ASN A 100 -0.56 8.43 19.57
N THR A 101 0.62 8.15 19.03
CA THR A 101 0.79 7.68 17.65
C THR A 101 0.05 6.38 17.35
N ILE A 102 -0.09 5.47 18.33
CA ILE A 102 -0.80 4.21 18.14
C ILE A 102 -2.29 4.48 17.91
N THR A 103 -2.92 5.20 18.85
CA THR A 103 -4.34 5.56 18.73
C THR A 103 -4.60 6.40 17.49
N TYR A 104 -3.72 7.36 17.20
CA TYR A 104 -3.79 8.17 15.98
C TYR A 104 -3.79 7.30 14.70
N CYS A 105 -2.85 6.37 14.58
CA CYS A 105 -2.77 5.47 13.42
C CYS A 105 -4.02 4.61 13.29
N GLN A 106 -4.48 4.02 14.39
CA GLN A 106 -5.66 3.15 14.39
C GLN A 106 -6.92 3.92 13.97
N THR A 107 -7.18 5.07 14.60
CA THR A 107 -8.37 5.89 14.30
C THR A 107 -8.37 6.37 12.85
N LEU A 108 -7.27 6.97 12.39
CA LEU A 108 -7.21 7.47 11.02
C LEU A 108 -7.28 6.33 9.99
N ARG A 109 -6.60 5.21 10.25
CA ARG A 109 -6.71 4.02 9.40
C ARG A 109 -8.14 3.50 9.30
N ASP A 110 -8.86 3.42 10.40
CA ASP A 110 -10.23 2.91 10.42
C ASP A 110 -11.20 3.86 9.68
N GLU A 111 -11.05 5.18 9.86
CA GLU A 111 -11.81 6.19 9.11
C GLU A 111 -11.58 6.10 7.60
N VAL A 112 -10.31 5.94 7.18
CA VAL A 112 -9.95 5.76 5.78
C VAL A 112 -10.54 4.46 5.22
N ILE A 113 -10.42 3.35 5.94
CA ILE A 113 -11.01 2.06 5.52
C ILE A 113 -12.52 2.17 5.39
N ASN A 114 -13.19 2.81 6.35
CA ASN A 114 -14.64 3.02 6.27
C ASN A 114 -15.01 3.89 5.07
N THR A 115 -14.19 4.88 4.73
CA THR A 115 -14.36 5.69 3.51
C THR A 115 -14.20 4.84 2.25
N ILE A 116 -13.13 4.04 2.13
CA ILE A 116 -12.92 3.15 0.97
C ILE A 116 -14.07 2.17 0.80
N LYS A 117 -14.57 1.61 1.92
CA LYS A 117 -15.74 0.71 1.90
C LYS A 117 -16.99 1.36 1.31
N THR A 118 -17.14 2.68 1.40
CA THR A 118 -18.27 3.39 0.76
C THR A 118 -18.16 3.46 -0.76
N TRP A 119 -16.96 3.28 -1.33
CA TRP A 119 -16.73 3.28 -2.78
C TRP A 119 -17.04 1.92 -3.39
N LEU A 120 -16.98 0.87 -2.59
CA LEU A 120 -17.15 -0.51 -3.03
C LEU A 120 -18.64 -0.88 -3.05
N SER A 121 -19.11 -1.41 -4.17
CA SER A 121 -20.50 -1.85 -4.33
C SER A 121 -20.83 -3.13 -3.55
N PHE A 122 -19.82 -3.79 -2.96
CA PHE A 122 -19.98 -4.99 -2.15
C PHE A 122 -18.91 -5.06 -1.04
N SER A 123 -19.26 -5.72 0.06
CA SER A 123 -18.29 -6.08 1.10
C SER A 123 -17.61 -7.39 0.75
N CYS A 124 -16.30 -7.48 0.93
CA CYS A 124 -15.54 -8.70 0.71
C CYS A 124 -14.49 -8.87 1.81
N GLU A 125 -14.50 -10.01 2.50
CA GLU A 125 -13.50 -10.36 3.51
C GLU A 125 -12.09 -10.59 2.90
N ARG A 126 -12.00 -10.67 1.57
CA ARG A 126 -10.77 -10.84 0.81
C ARG A 126 -10.06 -9.51 0.51
N PHE A 127 -10.55 -8.39 1.05
CA PHE A 127 -9.98 -7.05 0.84
C PHE A 127 -9.14 -6.62 2.03
N TYR A 128 -7.92 -6.16 1.72
CA TYR A 128 -6.94 -5.70 2.69
C TYR A 128 -6.50 -4.28 2.33
N TYR A 129 -6.31 -3.45 3.35
CA TYR A 129 -6.14 -2.02 3.17
C TYR A 129 -4.75 -1.59 3.64
N ALA A 130 -3.93 -1.16 2.68
CA ALA A 130 -2.61 -0.59 2.90
C ALA A 130 -2.74 0.93 3.03
N VAL A 131 -3.21 1.39 4.19
CA VAL A 131 -3.35 2.82 4.48
C VAL A 131 -2.03 3.34 5.03
N CYS A 132 -1.32 4.13 4.23
CA CYS A 132 -0.07 4.76 4.66
C CYS A 132 -0.38 6.07 5.36
N ILE A 133 -0.13 6.14 6.67
CA ILE A 133 -0.28 7.38 7.41
C ILE A 133 0.83 8.34 6.96
N GLU A 134 0.41 9.51 6.48
CA GLU A 134 1.17 10.41 5.59
C GLU A 134 1.28 9.84 4.18
N GLU A 135 2.40 9.20 3.83
CA GLU A 135 2.68 8.71 2.48
C GLU A 135 3.55 7.45 2.55
N MET A 136 3.65 6.70 1.45
CA MET A 136 4.44 5.46 1.37
C MET A 136 5.88 5.59 1.89
N ASP A 137 6.52 6.75 1.73
CA ASP A 137 7.85 7.04 2.24
C ASP A 137 7.96 6.83 3.76
N ALA A 138 6.87 7.08 4.51
CA ALA A 138 6.81 6.83 5.93
C ALA A 138 6.98 5.34 6.26
N TRP A 139 6.46 4.43 5.42
CA TRP A 139 6.66 3.00 5.61
C TRP A 139 8.11 2.59 5.37
N ILE A 140 8.79 3.20 4.40
CA ILE A 140 10.18 2.89 4.02
C ILE A 140 11.19 3.41 5.06
N LEU A 141 10.96 4.60 5.62
CA LEU A 141 11.87 5.27 6.56
C LEU A 141 12.45 4.37 7.67
N PRO A 142 11.66 3.54 8.38
CA PRO A 142 12.13 2.60 9.39
C PRO A 142 13.27 1.65 8.95
N LEU A 143 13.41 1.34 7.66
CA LEU A 143 14.54 0.54 7.16
C LEU A 143 15.90 1.25 7.34
N TYR A 144 15.87 2.57 7.43
CA TYR A 144 17.08 3.40 7.44
C TYR A 144 17.29 4.17 8.74
N GLN A 145 16.27 4.25 9.61
CA GLN A 145 16.36 4.90 10.91
C GLN A 145 15.44 4.21 11.93
N ALA A 146 15.96 3.98 13.14
CA ALA A 146 15.18 3.51 14.27
C ALA A 146 14.42 4.66 14.94
N ARG A 147 13.46 5.26 14.22
CA ARG A 147 12.64 6.37 14.68
C ARG A 147 11.23 6.23 14.16
N ASP A 148 10.27 6.59 15.00
CA ASP A 148 8.85 6.68 14.65
C ASP A 148 8.66 7.63 13.44
N SER A 149 8.27 7.05 12.30
CA SER A 149 8.10 7.76 11.04
C SER A 149 6.73 8.43 10.90
N VAL A 150 5.72 8.00 11.66
CA VAL A 150 4.37 8.59 11.62
C VAL A 150 4.39 10.03 12.13
N LYS A 151 5.31 10.35 13.04
CA LYS A 151 5.52 11.71 13.55
C LYS A 151 6.14 12.67 12.52
N SER A 152 6.59 12.16 11.37
CA SER A 152 7.18 12.96 10.33
C SER A 152 6.08 13.53 9.44
N ALA A 153 5.81 14.83 9.51
CA ALA A 153 4.85 15.50 8.60
C ALA A 153 5.34 15.60 7.14
N LYS A 154 6.60 15.22 6.88
CA LYS A 154 7.27 15.30 5.57
C LYS A 154 8.18 14.08 5.35
N PRO A 155 7.64 12.86 5.39
CA PRO A 155 8.46 11.64 5.36
C PRO A 155 9.25 11.49 4.06
N LYS A 156 8.75 11.98 2.91
CA LYS A 156 9.50 12.00 1.65
C LYS A 156 10.75 12.86 1.65
N GLU A 157 10.64 14.11 2.12
CA GLU A 157 11.81 14.99 2.28
C GLU A 157 12.85 14.34 3.21
N LYS A 158 12.38 13.68 4.27
CA LYS A 158 13.22 12.97 5.23
C LYS A 158 13.89 11.74 4.61
N LEU A 159 13.17 10.95 3.81
CA LEU A 159 13.71 9.77 3.13
C LEU A 159 14.78 10.20 2.12
N CYS A 160 14.52 11.25 1.35
CA CYS A 160 15.50 11.85 0.45
C CYS A 160 16.79 12.27 1.18
N ALA A 161 16.65 12.94 2.33
CA ALA A 161 17.80 13.35 3.15
C ALA A 161 18.59 12.16 3.71
N VAL A 162 17.92 11.11 4.16
CA VAL A 162 18.57 9.89 4.70
C VAL A 162 19.32 9.12 3.60
N LEU A 163 18.79 9.12 2.37
CA LEU A 163 19.37 8.42 1.23
C LEU A 163 20.49 9.21 0.50
N LYS A 164 20.74 10.47 0.88
CA LYS A 164 21.88 11.31 0.46
C LYS A 164 22.16 11.27 -1.07
N GLY A 165 21.14 11.58 -1.87
CA GLY A 165 21.27 11.67 -3.33
C GLY A 165 21.10 10.35 -4.11
N LYS A 166 20.82 9.24 -3.41
CA LYS A 166 20.38 7.98 -4.05
C LYS A 166 18.89 7.95 -4.35
N TYR A 167 18.13 8.90 -3.83
CA TYR A 167 16.68 8.98 -4.00
C TYR A 167 16.33 9.55 -5.38
N ARG A 168 15.44 8.83 -6.08
CA ARG A 168 14.68 9.32 -7.22
C ARG A 168 13.23 8.91 -7.03
N GLU A 169 12.32 9.78 -7.43
CA GLU A 169 10.89 9.51 -7.36
C GLU A 169 10.46 8.70 -8.59
N ASP A 170 10.88 7.43 -8.61
CA ASP A 170 10.54 6.46 -9.65
C ASP A 170 10.36 5.06 -9.05
N ASP A 171 9.58 4.23 -9.74
CA ASP A 171 9.23 2.86 -9.31
C ASP A 171 10.47 1.98 -9.11
N LYS A 172 11.50 2.16 -9.96
CA LYS A 172 12.77 1.45 -9.85
C LYS A 172 13.49 1.78 -8.54
N CYS A 173 13.59 3.06 -8.19
CA CYS A 173 14.19 3.50 -6.95
C CYS A 173 13.40 2.99 -5.76
N TYR A 174 12.07 3.11 -5.76
CA TYR A 174 11.21 2.62 -4.68
C TYR A 174 11.32 1.11 -4.49
N LYS A 175 11.42 0.34 -5.58
CA LYS A 175 11.72 -1.10 -5.56
C LYS A 175 13.09 -1.40 -4.93
N GLU A 176 14.12 -0.62 -5.24
CA GLU A 176 15.47 -0.81 -4.72
C GLU A 176 15.55 -0.47 -3.22
N ILE A 177 15.04 0.69 -2.82
CA ILE A 177 15.14 1.17 -1.43
C ILE A 177 14.22 0.40 -0.47
N SER A 178 13.19 -0.28 -0.97
CA SER A 178 12.31 -1.13 -0.17
C SER A 178 12.64 -2.63 -0.29
N ASN A 179 13.72 -3.00 -0.99
CA ASN A 179 14.03 -4.41 -1.28
C ASN A 179 14.16 -5.27 0.00
N ASP A 180 14.57 -4.67 1.11
CA ASP A 180 14.69 -5.35 2.39
C ASP A 180 13.35 -5.79 2.98
N PHE A 181 12.21 -5.22 2.56
CA PHE A 181 10.88 -5.72 2.93
C PHE A 181 10.55 -7.10 2.39
N ARG A 182 11.31 -7.62 1.43
CA ARG A 182 11.16 -9.00 0.94
C ARG A 182 11.46 -10.07 2.00
N LYS A 183 11.94 -9.68 3.19
CA LYS A 183 12.20 -10.57 4.32
C LYS A 183 11.29 -10.18 5.47
N LEU A 184 10.47 -11.13 5.95
CA LEU A 184 9.55 -10.90 7.08
C LEU A 184 10.25 -10.30 8.31
N LYS A 185 11.43 -10.80 8.67
CA LYS A 185 12.20 -10.29 9.81
C LYS A 185 12.54 -8.80 9.73
N ASN A 186 12.72 -8.28 8.51
CA ASN A 186 13.04 -6.87 8.30
C ASN A 186 11.76 -6.02 8.40
N LEU A 187 10.62 -6.52 7.92
CA LEU A 187 9.31 -5.90 8.17
C LEU A 187 9.03 -5.81 9.68
N GLN A 188 9.22 -6.91 10.40
CA GLN A 188 9.01 -6.98 11.86
C GLN A 188 9.91 -6.01 12.63
N ALA A 189 11.16 -5.82 12.18
CA ALA A 189 12.05 -4.83 12.76
C ALA A 189 11.55 -3.38 12.60
N CYS A 190 10.67 -3.12 11.63
CA CYS A 190 10.08 -1.80 11.39
C CYS A 190 8.82 -1.55 12.25
N TYR A 191 8.19 -2.58 12.83
CA TYR A 191 6.92 -2.43 13.57
C TYR A 191 6.99 -1.38 14.69
N PRO A 192 8.05 -1.33 15.53
CA PRO A 192 8.14 -0.33 16.60
C PRO A 192 8.29 1.12 16.10
N HIS A 193 8.46 1.32 14.79
CA HIS A 193 8.79 2.59 14.17
C HIS A 193 7.76 3.05 13.14
N ASN A 194 6.79 2.20 12.78
CA ASN A 194 5.65 2.60 11.97
C ASN A 194 4.44 1.70 12.28
N GLU A 195 3.50 2.23 13.06
CA GLU A 195 2.31 1.49 13.47
C GLU A 195 1.38 1.17 12.30
N SER A 196 1.24 2.05 11.30
CA SER A 196 0.38 1.79 10.15
C SER A 196 0.87 0.63 9.28
N LEU A 197 2.19 0.50 9.09
CA LEU A 197 2.80 -0.64 8.45
C LEU A 197 2.56 -1.91 9.28
N HIS A 198 2.78 -1.83 10.59
CA HIS A 198 2.55 -2.95 11.51
C HIS A 198 1.12 -3.50 11.40
N LEU A 199 0.11 -2.62 11.51
CA LEU A 199 -1.31 -2.98 11.38
C LEU A 199 -1.64 -3.61 10.03
N PHE A 200 -1.02 -3.12 8.95
CA PHE A 200 -1.19 -3.72 7.63
C PHE A 200 -0.61 -5.14 7.57
N ILE A 201 0.63 -5.35 8.02
CA ILE A 201 1.24 -6.69 7.98
C ILE A 201 0.50 -7.66 8.90
N GLU A 202 0.08 -7.23 10.09
CA GLU A 202 -0.73 -8.05 10.99
C GLU A 202 -2.03 -8.50 10.32
N SER A 203 -2.71 -7.60 9.61
CA SER A 203 -3.93 -7.95 8.86
C SER A 203 -3.68 -9.01 7.78
N LEU A 204 -2.52 -8.97 7.11
CA LEU A 204 -2.12 -9.97 6.13
C LEU A 204 -1.78 -11.32 6.78
N GLN A 205 -1.14 -11.31 7.95
CA GLN A 205 -0.77 -12.54 8.67
C GLN A 205 -1.97 -13.24 9.31
N ALA A 206 -3.09 -12.53 9.49
CA ALA A 206 -4.36 -13.09 9.92
C ALA A 206 -5.15 -13.80 8.79
N LEU A 207 -4.58 -13.92 7.58
CA LEU A 207 -5.18 -14.70 6.49
C LEU A 207 -5.44 -16.14 6.96
N PRO A 208 -6.66 -16.67 6.77
CA PRO A 208 -6.93 -18.08 7.06
C PRO A 208 -6.02 -18.95 6.19
N ALA A 209 -5.38 -19.94 6.82
CA ALA A 209 -4.61 -20.93 6.10
C ALA A 209 -5.52 -21.70 5.13
N ASN A 210 -5.02 -22.03 3.95
CA ASN A 210 -5.75 -22.90 3.01
C ASN A 210 -6.00 -24.26 3.70
N GLU A 211 -7.24 -24.56 4.05
CA GLU A 211 -7.69 -25.91 4.41
C GLU A 211 -7.83 -26.79 3.17
#